data_AF-A0A7G2C483-F1
#
_entry.id   AF-A0A7G2C483-F1
#
_cell.length_a   1.000
_cell.length_b   1.000
_cell.length_c   1.000
_cell.angle_alpha   90.00
_cell.angle_beta   90.00
_cell.angle_gamma   90.00
#
_symmetry.space_group_name_H-M   'P 1'
#
loop_
_entity.id
_entity.type
_entity.pdbx_description
1 polymer ?
#
loop_
_entity_poly.entity_id
_entity_poly.type
_entity_poly.pdbx_seq_one_letter_code
_entity_poly.pdbx_strand_id
1 'polypeptide(L)'
;MSYRSVLFTALLLTISLCRGEDCYVYGCANCTKDGVCMECEEGYYMQFGLFYNFCFPMVDNCDRYPDYGAGCSQCREGYLLSEYGMSCDLPIPNCDRHRSSGPVCEECCCGLVTSPDALSCVNRTTVEHCVRYQLNSVRCEECSDGLTISEDGLHCHNCSTVEHCKYCDASNRCTRCGRYRYTTGNTEVGTDYKFLNDTDGNQACVENIDGCQAYAHNGTCTECVENYVLQGNTCIYSNYSKCISRDMYGRCEACEGGLEVSTNRYSCVRCNVKGCLSCYRNDMCGEYLSEDSGSVCDVWGNCFELEKPDPKFSLLAAVIVGVVVFLVLLCCVRCCACLARRRRGDETQALLV
;
A
#
# COMPACT_ATOMS: atom_id res chain seq x y z
N MET A 1 -35.70 7.51 -46.14
CA MET A 1 -35.98 8.51 -45.09
C MET A 1 -35.41 9.84 -45.54
N SER A 2 -36.25 10.88 -45.62
CA SER A 2 -35.87 12.19 -46.17
C SER A 2 -34.99 12.96 -45.20
N TYR A 3 -33.93 13.62 -45.69
CA TYR A 3 -33.03 14.50 -44.95
C TYR A 3 -33.78 15.55 -44.10
N ARG A 4 -34.99 15.94 -44.52
CA ARG A 4 -35.87 16.86 -43.77
C ARG A 4 -36.37 16.28 -42.43
N SER A 5 -36.53 14.96 -42.32
CA SER A 5 -37.00 14.31 -41.08
C SER A 5 -35.90 14.17 -40.03
N VAL A 6 -34.63 14.03 -40.45
CA VAL A 6 -33.48 14.00 -39.54
C VAL A 6 -33.17 15.41 -39.04
N LEU A 7 -33.30 16.42 -39.89
CA LEU A 7 -33.13 17.82 -39.47
C LEU A 7 -34.22 18.28 -38.50
N PHE A 8 -35.47 17.85 -38.67
CA PHE A 8 -36.55 18.21 -37.75
C PHE A 8 -36.39 17.55 -36.38
N THR A 9 -35.91 16.31 -36.33
CA THR A 9 -35.65 15.61 -35.05
C THR A 9 -34.40 16.14 -34.35
N ALA A 10 -33.35 16.50 -35.10
CA ALA A 10 -32.18 17.19 -34.55
C ALA A 10 -32.52 18.61 -34.05
N LEU A 11 -33.40 19.34 -34.74
CA LEU A 11 -33.87 20.66 -34.31
C LEU A 11 -34.77 20.58 -33.07
N LEU A 12 -35.60 19.54 -32.94
CA LEU A 12 -36.40 19.30 -31.73
C LEU A 12 -35.54 18.88 -30.53
N LEU A 13 -34.47 18.11 -30.76
CA LEU A 13 -33.48 17.77 -29.72
C LEU A 13 -32.66 18.99 -29.26
N THR A 14 -32.31 19.91 -30.17
CA THR A 14 -31.60 21.15 -29.78
C THR A 14 -32.52 22.20 -29.16
N ILE A 15 -33.81 22.24 -29.52
CA ILE A 15 -34.80 23.09 -28.84
C ILE A 15 -35.13 22.55 -27.43
N SER A 16 -35.02 21.23 -27.21
CA SER A 16 -35.20 20.63 -25.89
C SER A 16 -34.01 20.85 -24.93
N LEU A 17 -32.84 21.25 -25.45
CA LEU A 17 -31.66 21.63 -24.66
C LEU A 17 -31.54 23.16 -24.42
N CYS A 18 -32.48 23.95 -24.97
CA CYS A 18 -32.49 25.42 -24.87
C CYS A 18 -33.78 26.00 -24.23
N ARG A 19 -34.67 25.17 -23.69
CA ARG A 19 -35.53 25.55 -22.55
C ARG A 19 -34.70 25.18 -21.32
N GLY A 20 -33.89 26.06 -20.75
CA GLY A 20 -34.31 27.33 -20.16
C GLY A 20 -34.91 27.03 -18.80
N GLU A 21 -34.09 27.22 -17.76
CA GLU A 21 -34.37 27.05 -16.32
C GLU A 21 -34.15 25.65 -15.72
N ASP A 22 -33.01 25.01 -16.01
CA ASP A 22 -32.52 23.96 -15.11
C ASP A 22 -32.10 24.64 -13.80
N CYS A 23 -32.90 24.48 -12.76
CA CYS A 23 -32.53 24.98 -11.46
C CYS A 23 -31.36 24.17 -10.91
N TYR A 24 -30.18 24.79 -10.84
CA TYR A 24 -28.96 24.13 -10.37
C TYR A 24 -28.91 23.97 -8.83
N VAL A 25 -30.01 24.23 -8.12
CA VAL A 25 -30.09 24.09 -6.66
C VAL A 25 -30.55 22.68 -6.33
N TYR A 26 -29.69 21.90 -5.68
CA TYR A 26 -29.99 20.53 -5.27
C TYR A 26 -31.27 20.46 -4.41
N GLY A 27 -32.18 19.54 -4.75
CA GLY A 27 -33.46 19.37 -4.05
C GLY A 27 -34.49 20.47 -4.30
N CYS A 28 -34.32 21.29 -5.35
CA CYS A 28 -35.29 22.33 -5.71
C CYS A 28 -36.19 21.91 -6.87
N ALA A 29 -37.50 21.93 -6.66
CA ALA A 29 -38.51 21.59 -7.66
C ALA A 29 -38.84 22.75 -8.61
N ASN A 30 -38.73 24.00 -8.14
CA ASN A 30 -39.10 25.17 -8.94
C ASN A 30 -38.27 26.42 -8.57
N CYS A 31 -37.85 27.22 -9.55
CA CYS A 31 -36.96 28.36 -9.34
C CYS A 31 -37.37 29.61 -10.11
N THR A 32 -36.92 30.76 -9.62
CA THR A 32 -37.02 32.01 -10.37
C THR A 32 -36.03 32.04 -11.54
N LYS A 33 -36.23 32.98 -12.45
CA LYS A 33 -35.30 33.31 -13.55
C LYS A 33 -33.89 33.65 -13.08
N ASP A 34 -33.76 34.12 -11.85
CA ASP A 34 -32.47 34.47 -11.22
C ASP A 34 -31.84 33.27 -10.48
N GLY A 35 -32.45 32.08 -10.57
CA GLY A 35 -31.95 30.84 -9.96
C GLY A 35 -32.28 30.68 -8.48
N VAL A 36 -33.21 31.46 -7.93
CA VAL A 36 -33.63 31.35 -6.52
C VAL A 36 -34.70 30.26 -6.40
N CYS A 37 -34.49 29.31 -5.49
CA CYS A 37 -35.46 28.25 -5.25
C CYS A 37 -36.77 28.78 -4.64
N MET A 38 -37.90 28.46 -5.27
CA MET A 38 -39.24 28.84 -4.86
C MET A 38 -40.04 27.68 -4.26
N GLU A 39 -39.68 26.44 -4.60
CA GLU A 39 -40.31 25.24 -4.07
C GLU A 39 -39.29 24.10 -4.02
N CYS A 40 -39.21 23.40 -2.89
CA CYS A 40 -38.34 22.23 -2.74
C CYS A 40 -39.01 20.95 -3.24
N GLU A 41 -38.21 19.97 -3.65
CA GLU A 41 -38.68 18.63 -3.99
C GLU A 41 -39.29 17.93 -2.76
N GLU A 42 -40.13 16.92 -2.99
CA GLU A 42 -40.67 16.10 -1.92
C GLU A 42 -39.52 15.45 -1.12
N GLY A 43 -39.61 15.54 0.21
CA GLY A 43 -38.53 15.11 1.11
C GLY A 43 -37.46 16.16 1.38
N TYR A 44 -37.62 17.40 0.90
CA TYR A 44 -36.76 18.55 1.23
C TYR A 44 -37.55 19.68 1.90
N TYR A 45 -36.93 20.38 2.85
CA TYR A 45 -37.49 21.59 3.44
C TYR A 45 -36.76 22.84 2.93
N MET A 46 -37.52 23.93 2.80
CA MET A 46 -36.99 25.22 2.36
C MET A 46 -36.44 26.01 3.54
N GLN A 47 -35.23 26.54 3.40
CA GLN A 47 -34.64 27.50 4.31
C GLN A 47 -34.40 28.83 3.60
N PHE A 48 -34.87 29.91 4.21
CA PHE A 48 -34.79 31.26 3.65
C PHE A 48 -33.47 31.93 4.08
N GLY A 49 -32.54 32.06 3.14
CA GLY A 49 -31.31 32.83 3.33
C GLY A 49 -31.49 34.30 2.93
N LEU A 50 -30.54 35.16 3.34
CA LEU A 50 -30.55 36.59 2.99
C LEU A 50 -30.44 36.85 1.48
N PHE A 51 -29.82 35.93 0.72
CA PHE A 51 -29.55 36.10 -0.71
C PHE A 51 -30.02 34.92 -1.57
N TYR A 52 -30.22 33.74 -0.99
CA TYR A 52 -30.61 32.53 -1.71
C TYR A 52 -31.47 31.63 -0.81
N ASN A 53 -32.44 30.95 -1.40
CA ASN A 53 -33.20 29.89 -0.74
C ASN A 53 -32.53 28.55 -1.02
N PHE A 54 -32.33 27.76 0.03
CA PHE A 54 -31.74 26.43 -0.05
C PHE A 54 -32.78 25.38 0.32
N CYS A 55 -32.70 24.23 -0.35
CA CYS A 55 -33.47 23.05 -0.01
C CYS A 55 -32.55 22.05 0.66
N PHE A 56 -32.90 21.62 1.87
CA PHE A 56 -32.16 20.59 2.60
C PHE A 56 -33.02 19.34 2.74
N PRO A 57 -32.42 18.14 2.73
CA PRO A 57 -33.15 16.92 3.00
C PRO A 57 -33.87 17.00 4.35
N MET A 58 -35.13 16.63 4.38
CA MET A 58 -35.88 16.47 5.62
C MET A 58 -35.26 15.35 6.45
N VAL A 59 -35.24 15.55 7.77
CA VAL A 59 -34.80 14.53 8.73
C VAL A 59 -36.05 13.89 9.30
N ASP A 60 -36.20 12.58 9.12
CA ASP A 60 -37.32 11.83 9.69
C ASP A 60 -37.41 12.04 11.20
N ASN A 61 -38.63 12.21 11.73
CA ASN A 61 -38.90 12.50 13.14
C ASN A 61 -38.30 13.80 13.69
N CYS A 62 -37.92 14.74 12.82
CA CYS A 62 -37.58 16.09 13.24
C CYS A 62 -38.83 16.90 13.61
N ASP A 63 -38.78 17.61 14.74
CA ASP A 63 -39.81 18.56 15.19
C ASP A 63 -39.46 19.99 14.77
N ARG A 64 -38.18 20.37 14.88
CA ARG A 64 -37.69 21.70 14.47
C ARG A 64 -36.39 21.61 13.71
N TYR A 65 -36.31 22.40 12.65
CA TYR A 65 -35.12 22.60 11.83
C TYR A 65 -34.36 23.86 12.30
N PRO A 66 -33.04 23.96 12.12
CA PRO A 66 -32.28 25.15 12.48
C PRO A 66 -32.66 26.33 11.57
N ASP A 67 -32.49 27.55 12.07
CA ASP A 67 -32.71 28.77 11.28
C ASP A 67 -31.68 28.91 10.14
N TYR A 68 -30.48 28.34 10.33
CA TYR A 68 -29.39 28.33 9.36
C TYR A 68 -28.72 26.94 9.28
N GLY A 69 -28.59 26.39 8.08
CA GLY A 69 -27.90 25.13 7.81
C GLY A 69 -28.83 23.92 7.62
N ALA A 70 -28.21 22.77 7.37
CA ALA A 70 -28.88 21.48 7.20
C ALA A 70 -29.08 20.76 8.54
N GLY A 71 -30.00 19.80 8.55
CA GLY A 71 -30.23 18.91 9.68
C GLY A 71 -31.36 19.38 10.60
N CYS A 72 -31.53 18.71 11.73
CA CYS A 72 -32.55 18.94 12.72
C CYS A 72 -31.96 19.66 13.93
N SER A 73 -32.71 20.61 14.51
CA SER A 73 -32.33 21.30 15.76
C SER A 73 -33.05 20.71 16.98
N GLN A 74 -34.20 20.05 16.77
CA GLN A 74 -34.96 19.37 17.81
C GLN A 74 -35.76 18.21 17.23
N CYS A 75 -35.57 17.01 17.76
CA CYS A 75 -36.37 15.84 17.39
C CYS A 75 -37.74 15.82 18.08
N ARG A 76 -38.67 15.06 17.52
CA ARG A 76 -39.96 14.76 18.15
C ARG A 76 -39.76 14.07 19.49
N GLU A 77 -40.74 14.21 20.38
CA GLU A 77 -40.73 13.58 21.70
C GLU A 77 -40.48 12.07 21.57
N GLY A 78 -39.52 11.56 22.36
CA GLY A 78 -39.10 10.16 22.33
C GLY A 78 -37.97 9.83 21.34
N TYR A 79 -37.45 10.80 20.57
CA TYR A 79 -36.29 10.63 19.69
C TYR A 79 -35.09 11.44 20.18
N LEU A 80 -33.88 10.95 19.92
CA LEU A 80 -32.60 11.58 20.24
C LEU A 80 -32.00 12.21 18.99
N LEU A 81 -31.52 13.45 19.14
CA LEU A 81 -30.82 14.17 18.09
C LEU A 81 -29.37 13.70 18.00
N SER A 82 -28.91 13.32 16.80
CA SER A 82 -27.48 13.05 16.59
C SER A 82 -26.63 14.33 16.70
N GLU A 83 -25.34 14.20 16.98
CA GLU A 83 -24.44 15.35 17.21
C GLU A 83 -24.44 16.38 16.07
N TYR A 84 -24.58 15.92 14.82
CA TYR A 84 -24.62 16.78 13.64
C TYR A 84 -26.05 17.16 13.22
N GLY A 85 -27.06 16.74 13.97
CA GLY A 85 -28.47 16.94 13.66
C GLY A 85 -28.95 16.20 12.40
N MET A 86 -28.17 15.27 11.86
CA MET A 86 -28.52 14.62 10.58
C MET A 86 -29.51 13.45 10.74
N SER A 87 -29.84 13.07 11.98
CA SER A 87 -30.79 12.02 12.30
C SER A 87 -31.50 12.28 13.63
N CYS A 88 -32.73 11.80 13.72
CA CYS A 88 -33.51 11.71 14.95
C CYS A 88 -33.84 10.24 15.18
N ASP A 89 -33.13 9.63 16.12
CA ASP A 89 -33.14 8.18 16.31
C ASP A 89 -33.86 7.79 17.59
N LEU A 90 -34.48 6.61 17.62
CA LEU A 90 -35.07 6.09 18.85
C LEU A 90 -33.96 5.79 19.89
N PRO A 91 -34.16 6.14 21.17
CA PRO A 91 -33.20 5.82 22.22
C PRO A 91 -33.05 4.31 22.34
N ILE A 92 -31.81 3.83 22.42
CA ILE A 92 -31.54 2.41 22.62
C ILE A 92 -31.90 2.06 24.07
N PRO A 93 -32.83 1.12 24.31
CA PRO A 93 -33.19 0.72 25.67
C PRO A 93 -31.97 0.22 26.43
N ASN A 94 -31.84 0.66 27.68
CA ASN A 94 -30.73 0.30 28.58
C ASN A 94 -29.34 0.77 28.10
N CYS A 95 -29.27 1.82 27.27
CA CYS A 95 -28.01 2.45 26.90
C CYS A 95 -27.70 3.67 27.81
N ASP A 96 -26.62 3.60 28.58
CA ASP A 96 -26.17 4.70 29.44
C ASP A 96 -25.42 5.78 28.64
N ARG A 97 -24.65 5.39 27.63
CA ARG A 97 -23.91 6.33 26.76
C ARG A 97 -24.07 5.98 25.28
N HIS A 98 -24.55 6.93 24.50
CA HIS A 98 -24.63 6.85 23.05
C HIS A 98 -23.39 7.50 22.41
N ARG A 99 -23.00 7.02 21.23
CA ARG A 99 -21.99 7.66 20.39
C ARG A 99 -22.56 8.96 19.83
N SER A 100 -21.75 10.01 19.80
CA SER A 100 -22.17 11.31 19.30
C SER A 100 -22.66 11.28 17.84
N SER A 101 -22.02 10.49 16.99
CA SER A 101 -22.25 10.48 15.54
C SER A 101 -23.38 9.56 15.02
N GLY A 102 -24.32 9.11 15.85
CA GLY A 102 -25.46 8.29 15.37
C GLY A 102 -26.13 7.41 16.43
N PRO A 103 -27.00 6.46 16.01
CA PRO A 103 -27.80 5.63 16.91
C PRO A 103 -27.01 4.43 17.44
N VAL A 104 -25.81 4.66 17.96
CA VAL A 104 -24.92 3.59 18.42
C VAL A 104 -24.76 3.70 19.92
N CYS A 105 -24.94 2.59 20.63
CA CYS A 105 -24.66 2.54 22.06
C CYS A 105 -23.17 2.24 22.31
N GLU A 106 -22.53 3.06 23.13
CA GLU A 106 -21.14 2.84 23.57
C GLU A 106 -21.06 2.11 24.91
N GLU A 107 -22.02 2.35 25.80
CA GLU A 107 -22.03 1.78 27.13
C GLU A 107 -23.46 1.42 27.53
N CYS A 108 -23.66 0.13 27.81
CA CYS A 108 -24.95 -0.41 28.25
C CYS A 108 -25.02 -0.43 29.77
N CYS A 109 -26.21 -0.17 30.31
CA CYS A 109 -26.47 -0.13 31.73
C CYS A 109 -26.66 -1.53 32.32
N CYS A 110 -26.67 -1.61 33.64
CA CYS A 110 -27.14 -2.79 34.39
C CYS A 110 -26.43 -4.13 34.05
N GLY A 111 -25.16 -4.07 33.62
CA GLY A 111 -24.36 -5.27 33.29
C GLY A 111 -24.66 -5.90 31.94
N LEU A 112 -25.46 -5.22 31.09
CA LEU A 112 -25.62 -5.58 29.68
C LEU A 112 -24.37 -5.18 28.88
N VAL A 113 -24.25 -5.74 27.67
CA VAL A 113 -23.17 -5.43 26.73
C VAL A 113 -23.76 -5.02 25.38
N THR A 114 -22.97 -4.30 24.59
CA THR A 114 -23.39 -3.86 23.26
C THR A 114 -23.50 -5.07 22.32
N SER A 115 -24.57 -5.08 21.53
CA SER A 115 -24.72 -6.02 20.42
C SER A 115 -23.62 -5.82 19.36
N PRO A 116 -23.41 -6.77 18.44
CA PRO A 116 -22.31 -6.70 17.46
C PRO A 116 -22.40 -5.50 16.51
N ASP A 117 -23.62 -5.07 16.20
CA ASP A 117 -23.95 -3.86 15.43
C ASP A 117 -24.02 -2.59 16.31
N ALA A 118 -23.91 -2.76 17.63
CA ALA A 118 -24.03 -1.72 18.65
C ALA A 118 -25.36 -0.93 18.62
N LEU A 119 -26.41 -1.53 18.06
CA LEU A 119 -27.77 -0.97 17.99
C LEU A 119 -28.68 -1.44 19.12
N SER A 120 -28.19 -2.32 20.01
CA SER A 120 -28.95 -2.81 21.15
C SER A 120 -28.04 -3.20 22.33
N CYS A 121 -28.62 -3.23 23.52
CA CYS A 121 -27.97 -3.72 24.74
C CYS A 121 -28.55 -5.09 25.09
N VAL A 122 -27.70 -6.12 25.13
CA VAL A 122 -28.12 -7.50 25.32
C VAL A 122 -27.34 -8.16 26.46
N ASN A 123 -27.85 -9.30 26.94
CA ASN A 123 -27.15 -10.06 27.98
C ASN A 123 -25.84 -10.63 27.40
N ARG A 124 -24.76 -10.57 28.20
CA ARG A 124 -23.46 -11.11 27.82
C ARG A 124 -23.49 -12.63 27.60
N THR A 125 -24.37 -13.36 28.29
CA THR A 125 -24.43 -14.84 28.25
C THR A 125 -25.15 -15.40 27.02
N THR A 126 -25.19 -14.69 25.91
CA THR A 126 -25.89 -15.11 24.68
C THR A 126 -25.09 -16.09 23.84
N VAL A 127 -23.75 -16.04 23.90
CA VAL A 127 -22.90 -17.01 23.20
C VAL A 127 -22.76 -18.26 24.04
N GLU A 128 -23.39 -19.36 23.61
CA GLU A 128 -23.26 -20.66 24.25
C GLU A 128 -21.81 -21.16 24.21
N HIS A 129 -21.39 -21.81 25.31
CA HIS A 129 -20.04 -22.36 25.48
C HIS A 129 -18.89 -21.35 25.42
N CYS A 130 -19.15 -20.06 25.61
CA CYS A 130 -18.10 -19.08 25.80
C CYS A 130 -17.64 -19.05 27.28
N VAL A 131 -16.34 -19.21 27.52
CA VAL A 131 -15.77 -19.12 28.88
C VAL A 131 -15.23 -17.73 29.20
N ARG A 132 -14.81 -16.98 28.17
CA ARG A 132 -14.30 -15.62 28.31
C ARG A 132 -14.81 -14.73 27.20
N TYR A 133 -15.39 -13.60 27.57
CA TYR A 133 -15.92 -12.60 26.64
C TYR A 133 -14.98 -11.41 26.52
N GLN A 134 -14.99 -10.77 25.37
CA GLN A 134 -14.33 -9.49 25.16
C GLN A 134 -14.90 -8.43 26.11
N LEU A 135 -14.07 -7.45 26.48
CA LEU A 135 -14.47 -6.36 27.36
C LEU A 135 -15.63 -5.58 26.72
N ASN A 136 -16.73 -5.41 27.45
CA ASN A 136 -17.94 -4.70 27.04
C ASN A 136 -18.58 -5.17 25.72
N SER A 137 -18.39 -6.42 25.32
CA SER A 137 -18.99 -7.00 24.11
C SER A 137 -19.67 -8.34 24.39
N VAL A 138 -20.64 -8.70 23.54
CA VAL A 138 -21.15 -10.08 23.43
C VAL A 138 -20.16 -11.05 22.80
N ARG A 139 -19.13 -10.52 22.12
CA ARG A 139 -18.17 -11.36 21.42
C ARG A 139 -17.38 -12.21 22.39
N CYS A 140 -17.34 -13.50 22.09
CA CYS A 140 -16.48 -14.42 22.77
C CYS A 140 -15.01 -14.09 22.47
N GLU A 141 -14.15 -14.39 23.43
CA GLU A 141 -12.70 -14.35 23.28
C GLU A 141 -12.10 -15.76 23.43
N GLU A 142 -12.74 -16.60 24.24
CA GLU A 142 -12.31 -17.96 24.50
C GLU A 142 -13.53 -18.87 24.70
N CYS A 143 -13.60 -19.94 23.92
CA CYS A 143 -14.62 -20.96 24.02
C CYS A 143 -14.21 -22.05 25.02
N SER A 144 -15.18 -22.82 25.50
CA SER A 144 -14.93 -24.03 26.30
C SER A 144 -13.99 -25.01 25.59
N ASP A 145 -13.28 -25.81 26.38
CA ASP A 145 -12.31 -26.80 25.90
C ASP A 145 -12.86 -27.63 24.72
N GLY A 146 -12.07 -27.69 23.65
CA GLY A 146 -12.40 -28.43 22.43
C GLY A 146 -13.30 -27.70 21.43
N LEU A 147 -13.72 -26.46 21.71
CA LEU A 147 -14.44 -25.60 20.77
C LEU A 147 -13.55 -24.45 20.27
N THR A 148 -13.82 -24.03 19.05
CA THR A 148 -13.14 -22.92 18.37
C THR A 148 -14.17 -21.84 18.04
N ILE A 149 -13.77 -20.59 18.22
CA ILE A 149 -14.64 -19.44 18.02
C ILE A 149 -14.93 -19.19 16.54
N SER A 150 -16.12 -18.67 16.22
CA SER A 150 -16.45 -18.17 14.89
C SER A 150 -15.75 -16.83 14.59
N GLU A 151 -15.66 -16.47 13.30
CA GLU A 151 -14.97 -15.23 12.89
C GLU A 151 -15.67 -13.96 13.38
N ASP A 152 -16.99 -13.99 13.54
CA ASP A 152 -17.78 -12.89 14.12
C ASP A 152 -17.71 -12.84 15.66
N GLY A 153 -17.18 -13.90 16.29
CA GLY A 153 -17.08 -14.06 17.74
C GLY A 153 -18.39 -14.40 18.44
N LEU A 154 -19.44 -14.79 17.72
CA LEU A 154 -20.78 -14.99 18.27
C LEU A 154 -21.15 -16.46 18.50
N HIS A 155 -20.28 -17.38 18.08
CA HIS A 155 -20.51 -18.81 18.21
C HIS A 155 -19.21 -19.54 18.56
N CYS A 156 -19.36 -20.68 19.21
CA CYS A 156 -18.30 -21.63 19.51
C CYS A 156 -18.65 -22.95 18.81
N HIS A 157 -17.82 -23.39 17.87
CA HIS A 157 -18.06 -24.56 17.02
C HIS A 157 -16.97 -25.61 17.25
N ASN A 158 -17.29 -26.88 16.97
CA ASN A 158 -16.32 -27.96 17.10
C ASN A 158 -15.67 -28.24 15.75
N CYS A 159 -14.49 -27.68 15.52
CA CYS A 159 -13.65 -27.96 14.35
C CYS A 159 -12.27 -28.50 14.78
N SER A 160 -12.23 -29.25 15.88
CA SER A 160 -11.00 -29.83 16.43
C SER A 160 -10.33 -30.84 15.50
N THR A 161 -10.98 -31.20 14.39
CA THR A 161 -10.41 -32.01 13.31
C THR A 161 -9.31 -31.28 12.54
N VAL A 162 -9.28 -29.95 12.57
CA VAL A 162 -8.25 -29.13 11.92
C VAL A 162 -7.33 -28.53 12.98
N GLU A 163 -6.14 -29.12 13.15
CA GLU A 163 -5.12 -28.59 14.05
C GLU A 163 -4.75 -27.14 13.67
N HIS A 164 -4.46 -26.29 14.65
CA HIS A 164 -4.12 -24.86 14.46
C HIS A 164 -5.21 -24.00 13.80
N CYS A 165 -6.46 -24.47 13.76
CA CYS A 165 -7.56 -23.64 13.31
C CYS A 165 -7.85 -22.51 14.32
N LYS A 166 -8.01 -21.28 13.82
CA LYS A 166 -8.35 -20.10 14.62
C LYS A 166 -9.83 -19.81 14.62
N TYR A 167 -10.48 -19.90 13.46
CA TYR A 167 -11.90 -19.58 13.31
C TYR A 167 -12.65 -20.67 12.57
N CYS A 168 -13.89 -20.90 12.98
CA CYS A 168 -14.75 -21.94 12.42
C CYS A 168 -16.14 -21.44 12.05
N ASP A 169 -16.73 -22.05 11.03
CA ASP A 169 -18.09 -21.75 10.61
C ASP A 169 -19.12 -22.67 11.28
N ALA A 170 -20.41 -22.37 11.05
CA ALA A 170 -21.53 -23.13 11.56
C ALA A 170 -21.61 -24.58 11.03
N SER A 171 -20.86 -24.91 9.98
CA SER A 171 -20.73 -26.27 9.45
C SER A 171 -19.55 -27.03 10.07
N ASN A 172 -18.97 -26.52 11.17
CA ASN A 172 -17.80 -27.08 11.85
C ASN A 172 -16.55 -27.12 10.95
N ARG A 173 -16.46 -26.21 9.98
CA ARG A 173 -15.32 -26.12 9.07
C ARG A 173 -14.39 -25.00 9.51
N CYS A 174 -13.08 -25.25 9.39
CA CYS A 174 -12.09 -24.22 9.62
C CYS A 174 -12.16 -23.17 8.51
N THR A 175 -12.25 -21.88 8.87
CA THR A 175 -12.26 -20.77 7.91
C THR A 175 -10.94 -20.00 7.90
N ARG A 176 -10.19 -20.05 9.00
CA ARG A 176 -8.91 -19.36 9.12
C ARG A 176 -7.97 -20.03 10.10
N CYS A 177 -6.69 -20.07 9.73
CA CYS A 177 -5.63 -20.61 10.58
C CYS A 177 -5.07 -19.56 11.55
N GLY A 178 -4.55 -20.05 12.66
CA GLY A 178 -3.97 -19.22 13.72
C GLY A 178 -2.53 -18.81 13.48
N ARG A 179 -2.07 -17.90 14.32
CA ARG A 179 -0.64 -17.70 14.59
C ARG A 179 -0.35 -18.37 15.91
N TYR A 180 0.51 -19.38 15.92
CA TYR A 180 0.88 -20.07 17.14
C TYR A 180 2.18 -19.50 17.67
N ARG A 181 2.24 -19.25 18.98
CA ARG A 181 3.45 -18.78 19.63
C ARG A 181 3.96 -19.85 20.56
N TYR A 182 5.23 -20.18 20.43
CA TYR A 182 5.91 -21.10 21.33
C TYR A 182 7.21 -20.46 21.82
N THR A 183 7.60 -20.83 23.03
CA THR A 183 8.83 -20.32 23.63
C THR A 183 9.92 -21.37 23.45
N THR A 184 10.96 -21.02 22.71
CA THR A 184 12.17 -21.85 22.59
C THR A 184 13.27 -21.17 23.37
N GLY A 185 13.54 -21.66 24.58
CA GLY A 185 14.42 -20.98 25.55
C GLY A 185 13.76 -19.75 26.15
N ASN A 186 14.38 -18.56 26.00
CA ASN A 186 13.86 -17.27 26.45
C ASN A 186 13.29 -16.41 25.29
N THR A 187 13.16 -16.99 24.09
CA THR A 187 12.69 -16.28 22.90
C THR A 187 11.31 -16.79 22.50
N GLU A 188 10.35 -15.88 22.37
CA GLU A 188 9.02 -16.16 21.83
C GLU A 188 9.09 -16.17 20.30
N VAL A 189 8.78 -17.30 19.69
CA VAL A 189 8.73 -17.47 18.23
C VAL A 189 7.27 -17.64 17.81
N GLY A 190 6.82 -16.82 16.85
CA GLY A 190 5.49 -16.91 16.28
C GLY A 190 5.54 -17.54 14.89
N THR A 191 4.83 -18.65 14.70
CA THR A 191 4.64 -19.29 13.39
C THR A 191 3.24 -18.97 12.88
N ASP A 192 3.17 -18.43 11.67
CA ASP A 192 1.92 -18.20 10.95
C ASP A 192 1.55 -19.46 10.16
N TYR A 193 0.26 -19.84 10.17
CA TYR A 193 -0.24 -20.99 9.45
C TYR A 193 -1.08 -20.57 8.24
N LYS A 194 -0.97 -21.30 7.14
CA LYS A 194 -1.73 -21.12 5.91
C LYS A 194 -2.86 -22.14 5.84
N PHE A 195 -4.04 -21.66 5.45
CA PHE A 195 -5.21 -22.51 5.24
C PHE A 195 -5.12 -23.23 3.89
N LEU A 196 -5.26 -24.55 3.93
CA LEU A 196 -5.41 -25.41 2.76
C LEU A 196 -6.79 -26.06 2.79
N ASN A 197 -7.42 -26.12 1.63
CA ASN A 197 -8.65 -26.85 1.40
C ASN A 197 -8.49 -27.67 0.12
N ASP A 198 -8.57 -28.99 0.24
CA ASP A 198 -8.45 -29.90 -0.88
C ASP A 198 -9.78 -30.00 -1.67
N THR A 199 -9.72 -30.51 -2.91
CA THR A 199 -10.88 -30.77 -3.75
C THR A 199 -11.86 -31.76 -3.12
N ASP A 200 -11.36 -32.62 -2.22
CA ASP A 200 -12.16 -33.58 -1.46
C ASP A 200 -12.82 -32.96 -0.21
N GLY A 201 -12.60 -31.67 0.05
CA GLY A 201 -13.17 -30.96 1.19
C GLY A 201 -12.39 -31.12 2.50
N ASN A 202 -11.24 -31.80 2.47
CA ASN A 202 -10.34 -31.91 3.62
C ASN A 202 -9.64 -30.56 3.87
N GLN A 203 -9.67 -30.11 5.12
CA GLN A 203 -9.12 -28.83 5.54
C GLN A 203 -7.87 -29.06 6.40
N ALA A 204 -6.83 -28.25 6.17
CA ALA A 204 -5.61 -28.28 6.97
C ALA A 204 -5.06 -26.88 7.20
N CYS A 205 -4.49 -26.64 8.37
CA CYS A 205 -3.67 -25.46 8.64
C CYS A 205 -2.21 -25.90 8.70
N VAL A 206 -1.42 -25.46 7.73
CA VAL A 206 -0.02 -25.87 7.59
C VAL A 206 0.90 -24.70 7.88
N GLU A 207 2.10 -24.97 8.37
CA GLU A 207 3.09 -23.90 8.62
C GLU A 207 3.34 -23.11 7.32
N ASN A 208 3.30 -21.78 7.41
CA ASN A 208 3.55 -20.92 6.27
C ASN A 208 5.05 -20.92 5.96
N ILE A 209 5.42 -21.60 4.86
CA ILE A 209 6.78 -21.66 4.35
C ILE A 209 7.00 -20.44 3.44
N ASP A 210 7.98 -19.61 3.78
CA ASP A 210 8.30 -18.42 3.00
C ASP A 210 8.67 -18.79 1.55
N GLY A 211 8.13 -18.05 0.60
CA GLY A 211 8.29 -18.33 -0.83
C GLY A 211 7.57 -19.58 -1.36
N CYS A 212 6.70 -20.23 -0.58
CA CYS A 212 5.95 -21.38 -1.06
C CYS A 212 4.62 -21.00 -1.73
N GLN A 213 4.47 -21.40 -3.00
CA GLN A 213 3.28 -21.17 -3.81
C GLN A 213 2.22 -22.26 -3.58
N ALA A 214 2.59 -23.53 -3.70
CA ALA A 214 1.70 -24.68 -3.54
C ALA A 214 2.20 -25.64 -2.46
N TYR A 215 1.26 -26.25 -1.74
CA TYR A 215 1.51 -27.14 -0.62
C TYR A 215 0.85 -28.50 -0.89
N ALA A 216 1.53 -29.57 -0.49
CA ALA A 216 0.91 -30.88 -0.35
C ALA A 216 0.01 -30.92 0.91
N HIS A 217 -0.84 -31.94 1.01
CA HIS A 217 -1.81 -32.09 2.11
C HIS A 217 -1.15 -32.19 3.50
N ASN A 218 0.06 -32.72 3.58
CA ASN A 218 0.86 -32.79 4.81
C ASN A 218 1.59 -31.48 5.16
N GLY A 219 1.37 -30.41 4.39
CA GLY A 219 2.02 -29.11 4.58
C GLY A 219 3.42 -28.96 3.98
N THR A 220 3.94 -29.95 3.25
CA THR A 220 5.22 -29.77 2.56
C THR A 220 5.04 -28.88 1.34
N CYS A 221 5.97 -27.96 1.11
CA CYS A 221 5.95 -27.16 -0.10
C CYS A 221 6.21 -28.01 -1.35
N THR A 222 5.37 -27.88 -2.38
CA THR A 222 5.50 -28.59 -3.67
C THR A 222 5.87 -27.68 -4.82
N GLU A 223 5.61 -26.38 -4.71
CA GLU A 223 5.93 -25.38 -5.71
C GLU A 223 6.32 -24.08 -5.02
N CYS A 224 7.42 -23.47 -5.45
CA CYS A 224 7.88 -22.18 -4.93
C CYS A 224 7.46 -21.03 -5.84
N VAL A 225 7.26 -19.84 -5.27
CA VAL A 225 7.02 -18.61 -6.03
C VAL A 225 8.26 -18.23 -6.87
N GLU A 226 8.09 -17.33 -7.84
CA GLU A 226 9.18 -16.87 -8.68
C GLU A 226 10.38 -16.36 -7.85
N ASN A 227 11.60 -16.72 -8.27
CA ASN A 227 12.86 -16.49 -7.55
C ASN A 227 13.03 -17.29 -6.27
N TYR A 228 12.26 -18.35 -6.02
CA TYR A 228 12.56 -19.35 -5.00
C TYR A 228 12.79 -20.71 -5.66
N VAL A 229 13.71 -21.49 -5.09
CA VAL A 229 13.98 -22.86 -5.54
C VAL A 229 13.60 -23.82 -4.43
N LEU A 230 12.86 -24.87 -4.78
CA LEU A 230 12.48 -25.93 -3.85
C LEU A 230 13.71 -26.78 -3.52
N GLN A 231 14.16 -26.74 -2.27
CA GLN A 231 15.23 -27.58 -1.76
C GLN A 231 14.72 -28.38 -0.57
N GLY A 232 14.47 -29.68 -0.80
CA GLY A 232 13.72 -30.50 0.15
C GLY A 232 12.26 -30.03 0.23
N ASN A 233 11.79 -29.68 1.42
CA ASN A 233 10.43 -29.20 1.66
C ASN A 233 10.34 -27.68 1.86
N THR A 234 11.44 -26.96 1.68
CA THR A 234 11.54 -25.51 1.91
C THR A 234 11.86 -24.79 0.61
N CYS A 235 11.26 -23.61 0.43
CA CYS A 235 11.60 -22.70 -0.63
C CYS A 235 12.72 -21.78 -0.16
N ILE A 236 13.83 -21.75 -0.90
CA ILE A 236 14.96 -20.90 -0.58
C ILE A 236 15.02 -19.77 -1.60
N TYR A 237 15.09 -18.53 -1.10
CA TYR A 237 15.20 -17.37 -1.97
C TYR A 237 16.44 -17.47 -2.86
N SER A 238 16.20 -17.32 -4.14
CA SER A 238 17.13 -17.45 -5.24
C SER A 238 17.13 -16.14 -6.02
N ASN A 239 17.88 -15.16 -5.52
CA ASN A 239 18.11 -13.89 -6.22
C ASN A 239 19.01 -14.03 -7.47
N TYR A 240 19.39 -15.25 -7.82
CA TYR A 240 20.35 -15.54 -8.87
C TYR A 240 19.62 -16.27 -9.98
N SER A 241 18.95 -15.49 -10.82
CA SER A 241 18.33 -16.00 -12.03
C SER A 241 19.36 -16.86 -12.78
N LYS A 242 18.94 -18.06 -13.21
CA LYS A 242 19.72 -19.00 -14.03
C LYS A 242 20.82 -19.80 -13.31
N CYS A 243 20.78 -19.94 -11.99
CA CYS A 243 21.62 -20.92 -11.28
C CYS A 243 20.90 -22.28 -11.18
N ILE A 244 21.48 -23.35 -11.73
CA ILE A 244 20.93 -24.73 -11.76
C ILE A 244 21.22 -25.50 -10.47
N SER A 245 22.42 -25.39 -9.92
CA SER A 245 22.82 -26.11 -8.71
C SER A 245 23.60 -25.22 -7.75
N ARG A 246 23.53 -25.53 -6.45
CA ARG A 246 24.18 -24.77 -5.38
C ARG A 246 24.84 -25.67 -4.36
N ASP A 247 25.88 -25.15 -3.74
CA ASP A 247 26.49 -25.77 -2.57
C ASP A 247 25.65 -25.53 -1.29
N MET A 248 26.06 -26.15 -0.18
CA MET A 248 25.38 -26.03 1.11
C MET A 248 25.38 -24.61 1.71
N TYR A 249 26.14 -23.68 1.14
CA TYR A 249 26.19 -22.27 1.55
C TYR A 249 25.37 -21.37 0.63
N GLY A 250 24.63 -21.94 -0.33
CA GLY A 250 23.82 -21.20 -1.29
C GLY A 250 24.62 -20.56 -2.42
N ARG A 251 25.90 -20.93 -2.60
CA ARG A 251 26.72 -20.46 -3.72
C ARG A 251 26.43 -21.29 -4.96
N CYS A 252 26.37 -20.65 -6.12
CA CYS A 252 26.10 -21.30 -7.39
C CYS A 252 27.26 -22.22 -7.81
N GLU A 253 26.93 -23.46 -8.17
CA GLU A 253 27.87 -24.45 -8.69
C GLU A 253 27.70 -24.67 -10.20
N ALA A 254 26.50 -24.49 -10.74
CA ALA A 254 26.23 -24.60 -12.17
C ALA A 254 25.18 -23.58 -12.64
N CYS A 255 25.34 -23.10 -13.86
CA CYS A 255 24.50 -22.07 -14.46
C CYS A 255 23.75 -22.57 -15.71
N GLU A 256 22.57 -22.02 -15.94
CA GLU A 256 21.70 -22.35 -17.07
C GLU A 256 22.10 -21.58 -18.34
N GLY A 257 21.97 -22.24 -19.49
CA GLY A 257 21.98 -21.55 -20.79
C GLY A 257 23.34 -20.96 -21.19
N GLY A 258 24.43 -21.72 -21.04
CA GLY A 258 25.77 -21.29 -21.46
C GLY A 258 26.34 -20.10 -20.68
N LEU A 259 25.76 -19.80 -19.52
CA LEU A 259 26.31 -18.86 -18.56
C LEU A 259 27.37 -19.54 -17.69
N GLU A 260 28.28 -18.74 -17.15
CA GLU A 260 29.36 -19.18 -16.26
C GLU A 260 29.08 -18.74 -14.82
N VAL A 261 29.57 -19.52 -13.87
CA VAL A 261 29.51 -19.16 -12.44
C VAL A 261 30.42 -17.96 -12.22
N SER A 262 29.90 -16.89 -11.63
CA SER A 262 30.68 -15.71 -11.33
C SER A 262 31.84 -16.02 -10.37
N THR A 263 32.90 -15.21 -10.39
CA THR A 263 34.06 -15.40 -9.50
C THR A 263 33.66 -15.39 -8.00
N ASN A 264 32.61 -14.65 -7.62
CA ASN A 264 32.11 -14.65 -6.24
C ASN A 264 31.15 -15.83 -5.94
N ARG A 265 30.82 -16.66 -6.94
CA ARG A 265 29.87 -17.78 -6.89
C ARG A 265 28.46 -17.40 -6.44
N TYR A 266 28.09 -16.12 -6.53
CA TYR A 266 26.76 -15.62 -6.19
C TYR A 266 25.98 -15.18 -7.42
N SER A 267 26.38 -15.53 -8.65
CA SER A 267 25.56 -15.22 -9.83
C SER A 267 25.99 -16.06 -11.03
N CYS A 268 25.09 -16.16 -12.01
CA CYS A 268 25.39 -16.70 -13.32
C CYS A 268 25.55 -15.53 -14.29
N VAL A 269 26.70 -15.48 -14.96
CA VAL A 269 27.10 -14.32 -15.77
C VAL A 269 27.52 -14.78 -17.16
N ARG A 270 27.33 -13.90 -18.14
CA ARG A 270 27.85 -14.11 -19.50
C ARG A 270 29.28 -13.57 -19.56
N CYS A 271 30.24 -14.37 -20.01
CA CYS A 271 31.64 -13.97 -20.11
C CYS A 271 32.10 -13.94 -21.57
N ASN A 272 31.89 -12.83 -22.29
CA ASN A 272 32.41 -12.69 -23.67
C ASN A 272 33.73 -11.91 -23.74
N VAL A 273 34.49 -11.81 -22.64
CA VAL A 273 35.74 -11.05 -22.58
C VAL A 273 36.90 -11.93 -23.04
N LYS A 274 37.55 -11.56 -24.15
CA LYS A 274 38.71 -12.31 -24.68
C LYS A 274 39.85 -12.33 -23.66
N GLY A 275 40.39 -13.51 -23.37
CA GLY A 275 41.48 -13.71 -22.41
C GLY A 275 41.05 -13.74 -20.94
N CYS A 276 39.74 -13.71 -20.68
CA CYS A 276 39.20 -13.83 -19.32
C CYS A 276 39.04 -15.30 -18.92
N LEU A 277 39.48 -15.66 -17.71
CA LEU A 277 39.32 -16.98 -17.10
C LEU A 277 37.99 -17.10 -16.37
N SER A 278 37.58 -16.06 -15.64
CA SER A 278 36.28 -16.00 -14.96
C SER A 278 35.75 -14.57 -14.91
N CYS A 279 34.43 -14.39 -15.09
CA CYS A 279 33.79 -13.09 -15.00
C CYS A 279 33.14 -12.85 -13.64
N TYR A 280 33.22 -11.62 -13.12
CA TYR A 280 32.53 -11.22 -11.89
C TYR A 280 31.09 -10.75 -12.17
N ARG A 281 30.86 -10.10 -13.31
CA ARG A 281 29.56 -9.65 -13.84
C ARG A 281 29.51 -9.90 -15.35
N ASN A 282 28.33 -9.73 -15.95
CA ASN A 282 28.17 -9.85 -17.41
C ASN A 282 29.20 -8.98 -18.12
N ASP A 283 30.06 -9.64 -18.90
CA ASP A 283 31.13 -9.04 -19.70
C ASP A 283 32.17 -8.23 -18.89
N MET A 284 32.35 -8.56 -17.61
CA MET A 284 33.35 -7.95 -16.72
C MET A 284 34.23 -9.02 -16.12
N CYS A 285 35.51 -9.01 -16.49
CA CYS A 285 36.47 -10.04 -16.08
C CYS A 285 36.86 -9.92 -14.60
N GLY A 286 36.82 -11.03 -13.88
CA GLY A 286 37.32 -11.15 -12.51
C GLY A 286 38.76 -11.70 -12.45
N GLU A 287 39.10 -12.63 -13.34
CA GLU A 287 40.44 -13.23 -13.42
C GLU A 287 40.87 -13.36 -14.89
N TYR A 288 42.09 -12.93 -15.24
CA TYR A 288 42.67 -13.06 -16.58
C TYR A 288 43.65 -14.24 -16.64
N LEU A 289 43.76 -14.88 -17.81
CA LEU A 289 44.81 -15.86 -18.07
C LEU A 289 46.18 -15.17 -18.02
N SER A 290 47.08 -15.66 -17.16
CA SER A 290 48.36 -15.02 -16.85
C SER A 290 49.45 -15.21 -17.91
N GLU A 291 49.11 -15.59 -19.14
CA GLU A 291 50.10 -15.94 -20.17
C GLU A 291 50.12 -14.90 -21.31
N ASP A 292 51.26 -14.21 -21.41
CA ASP A 292 51.83 -13.56 -22.60
C ASP A 292 51.05 -12.43 -23.30
N SER A 293 50.11 -11.74 -22.63
CA SER A 293 49.56 -10.50 -23.18
C SER A 293 50.37 -9.30 -22.69
N GLY A 294 50.99 -8.55 -23.62
CA GLY A 294 51.67 -7.28 -23.35
C GLY A 294 50.75 -6.14 -22.91
N SER A 295 49.69 -6.46 -22.17
CA SER A 295 48.65 -5.56 -21.69
C SER A 295 48.55 -5.61 -20.17
N VAL A 296 48.54 -4.43 -19.55
CA VAL A 296 48.30 -4.27 -18.11
C VAL A 296 46.85 -3.82 -17.94
N CYS A 297 46.07 -4.57 -17.16
CA CYS A 297 44.70 -4.21 -16.82
C CYS A 297 44.66 -3.56 -15.43
N ASP A 298 43.86 -2.51 -15.26
CA ASP A 298 43.59 -1.92 -13.96
C ASP A 298 42.58 -2.76 -13.15
N VAL A 299 42.41 -2.42 -11.86
CA VAL A 299 41.43 -3.05 -10.95
C VAL A 299 39.97 -2.83 -11.34
N TRP A 300 39.70 -2.05 -12.41
CA TRP A 300 38.36 -1.85 -12.97
C TRP A 300 38.15 -2.60 -14.29
N GLY A 301 39.12 -3.41 -14.72
CA GLY A 301 39.03 -4.24 -15.92
C GLY A 301 39.35 -3.49 -17.22
N ASN A 302 39.93 -2.29 -17.16
CA ASN A 302 40.40 -1.60 -18.36
C ASN A 302 41.82 -2.07 -18.69
N CYS A 303 41.98 -2.74 -19.83
CA CYS A 303 43.26 -3.25 -20.30
C CYS A 303 43.90 -2.30 -21.31
N PHE A 304 45.17 -1.94 -21.10
CA PHE A 304 45.94 -1.11 -22.02
C PHE A 304 47.09 -1.92 -22.63
N GLU A 305 47.21 -1.88 -23.96
CA GLU A 305 48.33 -2.47 -24.70
C GLU A 305 49.55 -1.52 -24.58
N LEU A 306 50.67 -2.01 -24.06
CA LEU A 306 51.88 -1.20 -23.90
C LEU A 306 52.59 -1.03 -25.25
N GLU A 307 52.24 0.02 -25.99
CA GLU A 307 52.98 0.43 -27.18
C GLU A 307 54.37 0.95 -26.78
N LYS A 308 55.44 0.40 -27.36
CA LYS A 308 56.83 0.81 -27.06
C LYS A 308 57.01 2.29 -27.45
N PRO A 309 57.54 3.15 -26.55
CA PRO A 309 57.60 4.58 -26.79
C PRO A 309 58.59 4.94 -27.92
N ASP A 310 58.10 5.70 -28.90
CA ASP A 310 58.88 6.24 -30.01
C ASP A 310 59.82 7.39 -29.54
N PRO A 311 61.14 7.34 -29.81
CA PRO A 311 62.13 8.26 -29.24
C PRO A 311 62.07 9.71 -29.78
N LYS A 312 61.12 10.04 -30.67
CA LYS A 312 61.02 11.38 -31.29
C LYS A 312 60.09 12.36 -30.54
N PHE A 313 59.39 11.92 -29.49
CA PHE A 313 58.37 12.73 -28.81
C PHE A 313 58.92 13.80 -27.83
N SER A 314 60.22 13.77 -27.52
CA SER A 314 60.79 14.60 -26.44
C SER A 314 60.87 16.10 -26.74
N LEU A 315 60.91 16.51 -28.02
CA LEU A 315 61.13 17.92 -28.37
C LEU A 315 59.81 18.70 -28.53
N LEU A 316 58.74 18.05 -28.99
CA LEU A 316 57.42 18.66 -29.12
C LEU A 316 56.78 18.91 -27.74
N ALA A 317 56.92 17.96 -26.81
CA ALA A 317 56.43 18.10 -25.44
C ALA A 317 57.13 19.25 -24.69
N ALA A 318 58.44 19.43 -24.87
CA ALA A 318 59.17 20.55 -24.26
C ALA A 318 58.70 21.91 -24.78
N VAL A 319 58.38 22.02 -26.09
CA VAL A 319 57.83 23.25 -26.68
C VAL A 319 56.41 23.54 -26.16
N ILE A 320 55.56 22.52 -26.06
CA ILE A 320 54.19 22.68 -25.54
C ILE A 320 54.20 23.14 -24.09
N VAL A 321 55.04 22.53 -23.24
CA VAL A 321 55.19 22.95 -21.83
C VAL A 321 55.69 24.40 -21.74
N GLY A 322 56.66 24.79 -22.59
CA GLY A 322 57.13 26.18 -22.65
C GLY A 322 56.03 27.19 -23.02
N VAL A 323 55.18 26.86 -24.00
CA VAL A 323 54.07 27.73 -24.44
C VAL A 323 53.00 27.84 -23.36
N VAL A 324 52.65 26.74 -22.69
CA VAL A 324 51.64 26.74 -21.62
C VAL A 324 52.11 27.59 -20.44
N VAL A 325 53.38 27.46 -20.01
CA VAL A 325 53.94 28.28 -18.93
C VAL A 325 53.92 29.77 -19.29
N PHE A 326 54.26 30.12 -20.53
CA PHE A 326 54.22 31.52 -20.99
C PHE A 326 52.80 32.12 -21.01
N LEU A 327 51.81 31.33 -21.43
CA LEU A 327 50.39 31.74 -21.43
C LEU A 327 49.85 31.91 -20.00
N VAL A 328 50.22 31.04 -19.07
CA VAL A 328 49.84 31.17 -17.66
C VAL A 328 50.42 32.45 -17.06
N LEU A 329 51.68 32.77 -17.33
CA LEU A 329 52.31 34.01 -16.86
C LEU A 329 51.61 35.27 -17.42
N LEU A 330 51.24 35.27 -18.71
CA LEU A 330 50.47 36.36 -19.32
C LEU A 330 49.08 36.55 -18.68
N CYS A 331 48.40 35.45 -18.35
CA CYS A 331 47.11 35.50 -17.66
C CYS A 331 47.25 36.05 -16.23
N CYS A 332 48.30 35.66 -15.50
CA CYS A 332 48.56 36.20 -14.16
C CYS A 332 48.79 37.72 -14.17
N VAL A 333 49.55 38.25 -15.14
CA VAL A 333 49.79 39.71 -15.27
C VAL A 333 48.49 40.47 -15.54
N ARG A 334 47.59 39.93 -16.38
CA ARG A 334 46.28 40.54 -16.66
C ARG A 334 45.36 40.51 -15.44
N CYS A 335 45.35 39.43 -14.66
CA CYS A 335 44.58 39.37 -13.42
C CYS A 335 45.06 40.38 -12.38
N CYS A 336 46.36 40.58 -12.22
CA CYS A 336 46.91 41.59 -11.32
C CYS A 336 46.53 43.02 -11.72
N ALA A 337 46.50 43.33 -13.02
CA ALA A 337 46.07 44.65 -13.52
C ALA A 337 44.57 44.92 -13.29
N CYS A 338 43.72 43.88 -13.37
CA CYS A 338 42.28 44.01 -13.09
C CYS A 338 41.98 44.18 -11.60
N LEU A 339 42.71 43.49 -10.72
CA LEU A 339 42.53 43.63 -9.26
C LEU A 339 42.99 45.00 -8.74
N ALA A 340 43.98 45.62 -9.37
CA ALA A 340 44.40 46.98 -9.03
C ALA A 340 43.35 48.05 -9.40
N ARG A 341 42.51 47.83 -10.42
CA ARG A 341 41.42 48.77 -10.78
C ARG A 341 40.18 48.64 -9.90
N ARG A 342 39.90 47.45 -9.35
CA ARG A 342 38.69 47.21 -8.54
C ARG A 342 38.76 47.83 -7.13
N ARG A 343 39.96 48.12 -6.60
CA ARG A 343 40.14 48.75 -5.28
C ARG A 343 39.88 50.27 -5.22
N ARG A 344 39.52 50.93 -6.32
CA ARG A 344 39.13 52.37 -6.31
C ARG A 344 37.61 52.62 -6.40
N GLY A 345 36.78 51.57 -6.41
CA GLY A 345 35.34 51.69 -6.67
C GLY A 345 34.40 51.62 -5.45
N ASP A 346 34.84 51.07 -4.31
CA ASP A 346 33.94 50.66 -3.22
C ASP A 346 34.07 51.52 -1.94
N GLU A 347 34.09 52.85 -2.05
CA GLU A 347 34.00 53.76 -0.90
C GLU A 347 32.72 54.62 -0.85
N THR A 348 31.74 54.44 -1.74
CA THR A 348 30.60 55.38 -1.86
C THR A 348 29.21 54.86 -1.49
N GLN A 349 29.02 53.67 -0.88
CA GLN A 349 27.67 53.19 -0.53
C GLN A 349 27.53 52.53 0.85
N ALA A 350 27.94 53.24 1.91
CA ALA A 350 27.56 52.91 3.28
C ALA A 350 27.08 54.17 4.03
N LEU A 351 25.89 54.67 3.67
CA LEU A 351 25.17 55.71 4.42
C LEU A 351 23.70 55.73 3.96
N LEU A 352 22.87 54.88 4.55
CA LEU A 352 21.40 55.00 4.67
C LEU A 352 20.84 53.73 5.35
N VAL A 353 20.92 53.68 6.69
CA VAL A 353 19.93 53.07 7.59
C VAL A 353 19.85 53.94 8.82
#